data_AF-A0A518FN35-F1
#
_entry.id   AF-A0A518FN35-F1
#
_cell.length_a   1.000
_cell.length_b   1.000
_cell.length_c   1.000
_cell.angle_alpha   90.00
_cell.angle_beta   90.00
_cell.angle_gamma   90.00
#
_symmetry.space_group_name_H-M   'P 1'
#
loop_
_entity.id
_entity.type
_entity.pdbx_description
1 polymer ?
#
loop_
_entity_poly.entity_id
_entity_poly.type
_entity_poly.pdbx_seq_one_letter_code
_entity_poly.pdbx_strand_id
1 'polypeptide(L)'
;MQDSYLGKISHFRAVAAENWARTMNTWAQQYPALPQQLPGYFIDQYGYSIYLATRSPKPEPIQVPNYDVRQAAAEWWTVVEKGRKALPGRGMQLPEMSSSIPASDYALSLFDKWRGCLSQSGIAYPYSMFRLNLEATWESYYKNSIFYPQRPALLTLSFFENLSRNQQDRLLRRYGPLGVWGFYLFMQQVHEEFHMLQTGEPLLNELMFAKLWCQFLTDVDLWAWQVNEETGVSCNLERPWLDRLSMAERDFRIALLDTRQGVAKLFEYELSYDIFCSLANLLHSKTIRYRTYLDCATRVFAMRQDVTWLRLRCESSVDPLSLAKSLL
;
A
#
# COMPACT_ATOMS: atom_id res chain seq x y z
N MET A 1 -4.93 -36.32 9.23
CA MET A 1 -5.12 -34.96 9.77
C MET A 1 -4.12 -33.92 9.22
N GLN A 2 -3.17 -34.29 8.34
CA GLN A 2 -2.18 -33.35 7.77
C GLN A 2 -2.66 -32.57 6.53
N ASP A 3 -3.73 -33.00 5.86
CA ASP A 3 -4.20 -32.36 4.59
C ASP A 3 -4.98 -31.04 4.77
N SER A 4 -5.43 -30.69 5.98
CA SER A 4 -6.26 -29.49 6.18
C SER A 4 -5.49 -28.16 6.16
N TYR A 5 -4.16 -28.20 6.40
CA TYR A 5 -3.33 -26.99 6.50
C TYR A 5 -2.81 -26.48 5.15
N LEU A 6 -2.65 -27.38 4.17
CA LEU A 6 -2.22 -27.05 2.80
C LEU A 6 -3.26 -26.25 2.01
N GLY A 7 -4.46 -26.05 2.57
CA GLY A 7 -5.55 -25.27 1.97
C GLY A 7 -5.56 -23.78 2.32
N LYS A 8 -4.83 -23.34 3.36
CA LYS A 8 -4.99 -22.00 3.93
C LYS A 8 -3.77 -21.11 3.66
N ILE A 9 -4.02 -19.88 3.19
CA ILE A 9 -2.95 -18.89 2.88
C ILE A 9 -2.09 -18.57 4.11
N SER A 10 -2.68 -18.61 5.31
CA SER A 10 -1.99 -18.33 6.57
C SER A 10 -0.80 -19.25 6.87
N HIS A 11 -0.87 -20.51 6.43
CA HIS A 11 0.25 -21.44 6.57
C HIS A 11 1.46 -20.96 5.75
N PHE A 12 1.20 -20.50 4.53
CA PHE A 12 2.23 -20.05 3.61
C PHE A 12 2.87 -18.72 3.98
N ARG A 13 2.19 -17.88 4.78
CA ARG A 13 2.81 -16.69 5.39
C ARG A 13 4.01 -17.06 6.28
N ALA A 14 3.87 -18.08 7.13
CA ALA A 14 4.97 -18.53 7.99
C ALA A 14 6.14 -19.08 7.17
N VAL A 15 5.81 -19.89 6.14
CA VAL A 15 6.80 -20.40 5.19
C VAL A 15 7.54 -19.27 4.47
N ALA A 16 6.83 -18.23 4.03
CA ALA A 16 7.42 -17.04 3.40
C ALA A 16 8.38 -16.30 4.34
N ALA A 17 7.99 -16.09 5.60
CA ALA A 17 8.82 -15.43 6.60
C ALA A 17 10.12 -16.20 6.89
N GLU A 18 10.02 -17.52 7.08
CA GLU A 18 11.20 -18.37 7.30
C GLU A 18 12.12 -18.42 6.09
N ASN A 19 11.55 -18.54 4.89
CA ASN A 19 12.32 -18.51 3.63
C ASN A 19 13.04 -17.18 3.42
N TRP A 20 12.36 -16.06 3.70
CA TRP A 20 12.96 -14.72 3.62
C TRP A 20 14.12 -14.58 4.60
N ALA A 21 13.91 -14.88 5.89
CA ALA A 21 14.93 -14.73 6.92
C ALA A 21 16.21 -15.53 6.58
N ARG A 22 16.06 -16.78 6.14
CA ARG A 22 17.19 -17.63 5.73
C ARG A 22 17.96 -17.05 4.54
N THR A 23 17.24 -16.54 3.54
CA THR A 23 17.84 -15.98 2.33
C THR A 23 18.52 -14.65 2.63
N MET A 24 17.81 -13.73 3.29
CA MET A 24 18.31 -12.37 3.56
C MET A 24 19.41 -12.30 4.61
N ASN A 25 19.45 -13.19 5.60
CA ASN A 25 20.58 -13.20 6.55
C ASN A 25 21.92 -13.42 5.85
N THR A 26 21.93 -14.22 4.77
CA THR A 26 23.13 -14.44 3.96
C THR A 26 23.45 -13.22 3.09
N TRP A 27 22.43 -12.55 2.53
CA TRP A 27 22.63 -11.40 1.64
C TRP A 27 22.90 -10.09 2.36
N ALA A 28 22.29 -9.84 3.52
CA ALA A 28 22.53 -8.64 4.32
C ALA A 28 23.99 -8.56 4.79
N GLN A 29 24.67 -9.72 4.94
CA GLN A 29 26.12 -9.76 5.20
C GLN A 29 26.95 -9.27 4.01
N GLN A 30 26.49 -9.49 2.77
CA GLN A 30 27.18 -9.07 1.54
C GLN A 30 26.76 -7.67 1.06
N TYR A 31 25.52 -7.27 1.35
CA TYR A 31 24.91 -6.01 0.96
C TYR A 31 24.19 -5.39 2.16
N PRO A 32 24.91 -4.66 3.04
CA PRO A 32 24.35 -4.13 4.29
C PRO A 32 23.18 -3.15 4.12
N ALA A 33 23.01 -2.59 2.93
CA ALA A 33 21.90 -1.70 2.60
C ALA A 33 20.56 -2.44 2.43
N LEU A 34 20.56 -3.77 2.25
CA LEU A 34 19.32 -4.53 2.10
C LEU A 34 18.61 -4.68 3.46
N PRO A 35 17.29 -4.45 3.52
CA PRO A 35 16.55 -4.62 4.76
C PRO A 35 16.56 -6.10 5.17
N GLN A 36 16.93 -6.35 6.44
CA GLN A 36 16.95 -7.70 7.00
C GLN A 36 15.54 -8.25 7.25
N GLN A 37 14.56 -7.36 7.42
CA GLN A 37 13.16 -7.71 7.65
C GLN A 37 12.32 -7.17 6.50
N LEU A 38 11.38 -7.99 6.05
CA LEU A 38 10.40 -7.59 5.05
C LEU A 38 9.14 -7.09 5.77
N PRO A 39 8.53 -6.00 5.31
CA PRO A 39 7.21 -5.56 5.75
C PRO A 39 6.19 -6.68 5.68
N GLY A 40 5.23 -6.67 6.62
CA GLY A 40 4.25 -7.74 6.74
C GLY A 40 3.42 -7.96 5.47
N TYR A 41 2.99 -6.89 4.81
CA TYR A 41 2.20 -7.00 3.57
C TYR A 41 2.95 -7.71 2.43
N PHE A 42 4.26 -7.50 2.29
CA PHE A 42 5.07 -8.19 1.29
C PHE A 42 5.25 -9.68 1.64
N ILE A 43 5.34 -10.01 2.93
CA ILE A 43 5.37 -11.40 3.40
C ILE A 43 4.06 -12.12 3.05
N ASP A 44 2.92 -11.44 3.16
CA ASP A 44 1.63 -12.01 2.74
C ASP A 44 1.55 -12.23 1.23
N GLN A 45 2.01 -11.27 0.43
CA GLN A 45 2.09 -11.41 -1.01
C GLN A 45 2.98 -12.59 -1.40
N TYR A 46 4.14 -12.75 -0.75
CA TYR A 46 5.04 -13.86 -0.98
C TYR A 46 4.42 -15.20 -0.56
N GLY A 47 3.81 -15.26 0.62
CA GLY A 47 3.11 -16.46 1.10
C GLY A 47 2.02 -16.90 0.13
N TYR A 48 1.27 -15.95 -0.42
CA TYR A 48 0.26 -16.26 -1.42
C TYR A 48 0.84 -16.79 -2.74
N SER A 49 1.98 -16.26 -3.22
CA SER A 49 2.68 -16.82 -4.38
C SER A 49 3.13 -18.28 -4.13
N ILE A 50 3.61 -18.60 -2.92
CA ILE A 50 3.96 -19.97 -2.54
C ILE A 50 2.71 -20.87 -2.59
N TYR A 51 1.60 -20.43 -2.00
CA TYR A 51 0.33 -21.16 -2.01
C TYR A 51 -0.09 -21.56 -3.44
N LEU A 52 -0.12 -20.60 -4.38
CA LEU A 52 -0.51 -20.87 -5.75
C LEU A 52 0.40 -21.87 -6.47
N ALA A 53 1.71 -21.76 -6.30
CA ALA A 53 2.65 -22.67 -6.93
C ALA A 53 2.48 -24.11 -6.45
N THR A 54 2.17 -24.32 -5.16
CA THR A 54 1.88 -25.68 -4.64
C THR A 54 0.60 -26.29 -5.20
N ARG A 55 -0.30 -25.46 -5.75
CA ARG A 55 -1.56 -25.87 -6.37
C ARG A 55 -1.49 -25.95 -7.89
N SER A 56 -0.40 -25.49 -8.50
CA SER A 56 -0.22 -25.54 -9.95
C SER A 56 0.10 -26.97 -10.41
N PRO A 57 -0.55 -27.49 -11.47
CA PRO A 57 -0.22 -28.79 -12.06
C PRO A 57 1.19 -28.83 -12.67
N LYS A 58 1.83 -27.66 -12.87
CA LYS A 58 3.23 -27.50 -13.20
C LYS A 58 3.87 -26.59 -12.14
N PRO A 59 4.55 -27.15 -11.13
CA PRO A 59 5.20 -26.34 -10.10
C PRO A 59 6.30 -25.50 -10.75
N GLU A 60 6.07 -24.21 -10.89
CA GLU A 60 7.11 -23.26 -11.30
C GLU A 60 7.95 -22.89 -10.06
N PRO A 61 9.25 -22.58 -10.22
CA PRO A 61 10.07 -22.12 -9.11
C PRO A 61 9.44 -20.88 -8.49
N ILE A 62 9.08 -20.95 -7.20
CA ILE A 62 8.55 -19.80 -6.49
C ILE A 62 9.70 -18.83 -6.24
N GLN A 63 9.80 -17.82 -7.09
CA GLN A 63 10.58 -16.63 -6.77
C GLN A 63 9.77 -15.77 -5.80
N VAL A 64 10.43 -15.16 -4.81
CA VAL A 64 9.86 -14.00 -4.09
C VAL A 64 9.30 -13.09 -5.18
N PRO A 65 8.01 -12.73 -5.16
CA PRO A 65 7.26 -12.42 -6.37
C PRO A 65 8.04 -11.46 -7.28
N ASN A 66 8.47 -11.98 -8.44
CA ASN A 66 8.99 -11.23 -9.59
C ASN A 66 10.28 -10.41 -9.39
N TYR A 67 11.15 -10.72 -8.43
CA TYR A 67 12.25 -9.81 -8.16
C TYR A 67 13.58 -10.48 -7.79
N ASP A 68 14.56 -10.43 -8.70
CA ASP A 68 15.97 -10.67 -8.38
C ASP A 68 16.49 -9.50 -7.54
N VAL A 69 16.53 -9.72 -6.22
CA VAL A 69 17.01 -8.76 -5.21
C VAL A 69 18.36 -8.13 -5.59
N ARG A 70 19.24 -8.89 -6.25
CA ARG A 70 20.55 -8.41 -6.67
C ARG A 70 20.41 -7.46 -7.85
N GLN A 71 19.64 -7.88 -8.85
CA GLN A 71 19.47 -7.10 -10.07
C GLN A 71 18.84 -5.74 -9.78
N ALA A 72 17.70 -5.66 -9.07
CA ALA A 72 17.17 -4.29 -8.82
C ALA A 72 17.94 -3.53 -7.77
N ALA A 73 18.69 -4.14 -6.83
CA ALA A 73 19.60 -3.35 -6.01
C ALA A 73 20.70 -2.69 -6.86
N ALA A 74 21.22 -3.41 -7.87
CA ALA A 74 22.20 -2.88 -8.82
C ALA A 74 21.60 -1.82 -9.77
N GLU A 75 20.35 -2.00 -10.19
CA GLU A 75 19.66 -1.07 -11.10
C GLU A 75 18.97 0.09 -10.38
N TRP A 76 18.81 0.01 -9.05
CA TRP A 76 17.98 0.90 -8.26
C TRP A 76 18.29 2.37 -8.50
N TRP A 77 19.58 2.73 -8.45
CA TRP A 77 20.00 4.11 -8.67
C TRP A 77 19.59 4.63 -10.04
N THR A 78 19.72 3.78 -11.07
CA THR A 78 19.31 4.12 -12.43
C THR A 78 17.79 4.31 -12.52
N VAL A 79 17.01 3.47 -11.83
CA VAL A 79 15.54 3.58 -11.78
C VAL A 79 15.12 4.87 -11.07
N VAL A 80 15.71 5.18 -9.92
CA VAL A 80 15.44 6.40 -9.16
C VAL A 80 15.79 7.63 -9.98
N GLU A 81 16.99 7.69 -10.56
CA GLU A 81 17.43 8.83 -11.37
C GLU A 81 16.56 9.03 -12.62
N LYS A 82 16.19 7.94 -13.32
CA LYS A 82 15.29 8.03 -14.49
C LYS A 82 13.90 8.48 -14.07
N GLY A 83 13.35 7.91 -13.00
CA GLY A 83 12.03 8.25 -12.51
C GLY A 83 11.94 9.71 -12.06
N ARG A 84 12.95 10.21 -11.32
CA ARG A 84 13.02 11.60 -10.85
C ARG A 84 13.05 12.63 -11.98
N LYS A 85 13.68 12.29 -13.10
CA LYS A 85 13.82 13.17 -14.28
C LYS A 85 12.55 13.26 -15.14
N ALA A 86 11.55 12.41 -14.89
CA ALA A 86 10.36 12.29 -15.73
C ALA A 86 9.32 13.40 -15.49
N LEU A 87 9.74 14.66 -15.67
CA LEU A 87 8.98 15.92 -15.60
C LEU A 87 9.17 16.70 -14.26
N PRO A 88 9.87 17.84 -14.28
CA PRO A 88 9.77 18.80 -13.19
C PRO A 88 8.41 19.52 -13.30
N GLY A 89 7.65 19.52 -12.20
CA GLY A 89 6.46 20.36 -12.09
C GLY A 89 6.79 21.81 -12.43
N ARG A 90 5.78 22.57 -12.88
CA ARG A 90 5.94 23.95 -13.36
C ARG A 90 6.85 24.80 -12.45
N GLY A 91 8.07 25.08 -12.90
CA GLY A 91 9.05 25.92 -12.19
C GLY A 91 9.72 25.27 -10.96
N MET A 92 9.61 23.95 -10.80
CA MET A 92 10.17 23.21 -9.66
C MET A 92 11.55 22.65 -10.02
N GLN A 93 12.58 23.07 -9.31
CA GLN A 93 13.90 22.45 -9.42
C GLN A 93 13.89 21.11 -8.67
N LEU A 94 14.44 20.07 -9.33
CA LEU A 94 14.70 18.79 -8.68
C LEU A 94 15.84 18.97 -7.66
N PRO A 95 15.69 18.51 -6.41
CA PRO A 95 16.77 18.56 -5.43
C PRO A 95 17.94 17.69 -5.90
N GLU A 96 19.15 17.97 -5.43
CA GLU A 96 20.26 17.04 -5.64
C GLU A 96 20.11 15.85 -4.69
N MET A 97 20.46 14.63 -5.12
CA MET A 97 20.31 13.45 -4.26
C MET A 97 21.19 13.50 -3.01
N SER A 98 22.36 14.15 -3.14
CA SER A 98 23.31 14.42 -2.06
C SER A 98 22.87 15.56 -1.13
N SER A 99 21.89 16.36 -1.53
CA SER A 99 21.40 17.45 -0.68
C SER A 99 20.54 16.93 0.46
N SER A 100 20.56 17.64 1.59
CA SER A 100 19.68 17.39 2.72
C SER A 100 18.22 17.68 2.35
N ILE A 101 17.30 16.91 2.94
CA ILE A 101 15.88 17.22 2.87
C ILE A 101 15.64 18.58 3.57
N PRO A 102 15.04 19.56 2.88
CA PRO A 102 14.84 20.87 3.48
C PRO A 102 13.77 20.82 4.57
N ALA A 103 13.98 21.59 5.64
CA ALA A 103 12.95 21.81 6.66
C ALA A 103 11.77 22.56 6.04
N SER A 104 10.58 21.99 6.13
CA SER A 104 9.34 22.58 5.62
C SER A 104 8.32 22.66 6.74
N ASP A 105 8.01 23.88 7.19
CA ASP A 105 6.99 24.13 8.22
C ASP A 105 5.63 23.57 7.79
N TYR A 106 5.35 23.62 6.49
CA TYR A 106 4.14 23.04 5.94
C TYR A 106 4.12 21.51 6.09
N ALA A 107 5.22 20.81 5.79
CA ALA A 107 5.31 19.37 6.01
C ALA A 107 5.19 19.00 7.50
N LEU A 108 5.89 19.74 8.39
CA LEU A 108 5.79 19.54 9.84
C LEU A 108 4.34 19.68 10.32
N SER A 109 3.64 20.73 9.89
CA SER A 109 2.22 20.94 10.19
C SER A 109 1.33 19.81 9.67
N LEU A 110 1.59 19.29 8.46
CA LEU A 110 0.83 18.16 7.91
C LEU A 110 1.04 16.87 8.71
N PHE A 111 2.27 16.58 9.13
CA PHE A 111 2.55 15.44 10.00
C PHE A 111 1.86 15.56 11.35
N ASP A 112 1.84 16.75 11.96
CA ASP A 112 1.09 17.01 13.20
C ASP A 112 -0.40 16.72 13.03
N LYS A 113 -1.01 17.25 11.97
CA LYS A 113 -2.43 17.03 11.68
C LYS A 113 -2.73 15.57 11.39
N TRP A 114 -1.85 14.89 10.66
CA TRP A 114 -1.99 13.47 10.36
C TRP A 114 -1.97 12.64 11.64
N ARG A 115 -0.99 12.87 12.52
CA ARG A 115 -0.93 12.23 13.85
C ARG A 115 -2.19 12.51 14.68
N GLY A 116 -2.72 13.73 14.63
CA GLY A 116 -4.01 14.08 15.22
C GLY A 116 -5.15 13.23 14.65
N CYS A 117 -5.23 13.09 13.33
CA CYS A 117 -6.22 12.26 12.64
C CYS A 117 -6.12 10.77 13.04
N LEU A 118 -4.90 10.22 13.12
CA LEU A 118 -4.67 8.85 13.57
C LEU A 118 -5.13 8.64 15.02
N SER A 119 -4.78 9.58 15.90
CA SER A 119 -5.15 9.52 17.31
C SER A 119 -6.67 9.60 17.51
N GLN A 120 -7.35 10.50 16.80
CA GLN A 120 -8.82 10.61 16.82
C GLN A 120 -9.47 9.33 16.31
N SER A 121 -8.90 8.76 15.25
CA SER A 121 -9.32 7.48 14.68
C SER A 121 -8.83 6.28 15.49
N GLY A 122 -8.28 6.45 16.69
CA GLY A 122 -7.83 5.33 17.56
C GLY A 122 -6.77 4.41 16.96
N ILE A 123 -6.00 4.86 15.97
CA ILE A 123 -4.92 4.11 15.33
C ILE A 123 -3.63 4.36 16.12
N ALA A 124 -3.09 3.29 16.72
CA ALA A 124 -1.81 3.36 17.43
C ALA A 124 -0.64 3.27 16.44
N TYR A 125 0.42 4.04 16.71
CA TYR A 125 1.65 4.04 15.93
C TYR A 125 2.88 4.30 16.82
N PRO A 126 4.08 3.79 16.46
CA PRO A 126 5.32 4.09 17.15
C PRO A 126 5.65 5.59 17.14
N TYR A 127 6.21 6.10 18.24
CA TYR A 127 6.57 7.51 18.35
C TYR A 127 7.51 7.96 17.22
N SER A 128 8.41 7.10 16.74
CA SER A 128 9.36 7.41 15.67
C SER A 128 8.74 7.64 14.29
N MET A 129 7.49 7.24 14.05
CA MET A 129 6.82 7.38 12.76
C MET A 129 6.14 8.75 12.57
N PHE A 130 5.84 9.06 11.32
CA PHE A 130 5.13 10.22 10.82
C PHE A 130 5.82 11.52 11.18
N ARG A 131 7.13 11.61 10.92
CA ARG A 131 7.98 12.77 11.24
C ARG A 131 8.92 13.11 10.10
N LEU A 132 9.03 14.39 9.77
CA LEU A 132 10.00 14.84 8.78
C LEU A 132 11.44 14.47 9.19
N ASN A 133 12.14 13.71 8.35
CA ASN A 133 13.54 13.34 8.58
C ASN A 133 14.48 14.45 8.07
N LEU A 134 14.74 15.44 8.92
CA LEU A 134 15.49 16.66 8.58
C LEU A 134 17.00 16.43 8.34
N GLU A 135 17.56 15.34 8.84
CA GLU A 135 18.99 15.08 8.78
C GLU A 135 19.38 14.16 7.61
N ALA A 136 18.40 13.51 6.97
CA ALA A 136 18.65 12.62 5.85
C ALA A 136 18.89 13.39 4.53
N THR A 137 19.82 12.86 3.72
CA THR A 137 19.89 13.22 2.29
C THR A 137 18.73 12.57 1.54
N TRP A 138 18.38 13.12 0.38
CA TRP A 138 17.38 12.49 -0.49
C TRP A 138 17.76 11.06 -0.87
N GLU A 139 19.03 10.78 -1.14
CA GLU A 139 19.53 9.42 -1.37
C GLU A 139 19.28 8.51 -0.18
N SER A 140 19.63 8.94 1.04
CA SER A 140 19.40 8.14 2.24
C SER A 140 17.91 7.91 2.48
N TYR A 141 17.08 8.92 2.26
CA TYR A 141 15.64 8.83 2.38
C TYR A 141 15.06 7.75 1.46
N TYR A 142 15.41 7.73 0.17
CA TYR A 142 14.93 6.69 -0.74
C TYR A 142 15.54 5.31 -0.47
N LYS A 143 16.80 5.22 0.00
CA LYS A 143 17.40 3.92 0.39
C LYS A 143 16.77 3.31 1.64
N ASN A 144 16.30 4.16 2.55
CA ASN A 144 15.56 3.75 3.75
C ASN A 144 14.07 3.52 3.46
N SER A 145 13.64 3.65 2.21
CA SER A 145 12.27 3.35 1.81
C SER A 145 11.93 1.91 2.12
N ILE A 146 10.70 1.69 2.57
CA ILE A 146 10.13 0.36 2.78
C ILE A 146 10.15 -0.49 1.50
N PHE A 147 10.11 0.15 0.33
CA PHE A 147 10.14 -0.52 -0.96
C PHE A 147 11.55 -0.87 -1.41
N TYR A 148 12.61 -0.32 -0.80
CA TYR A 148 13.98 -0.60 -1.22
C TYR A 148 14.29 -2.11 -1.12
N PRO A 149 15.02 -2.69 -2.10
CA PRO A 149 15.60 -2.12 -3.34
C PRO A 149 14.68 -1.97 -4.56
N GLN A 150 13.36 -2.08 -4.41
CA GLN A 150 12.43 -1.73 -5.48
C GLN A 150 12.29 -0.21 -5.65
N ARG A 151 11.56 0.16 -6.69
CA ARG A 151 11.17 1.54 -6.96
C ARG A 151 10.36 2.07 -5.75
N PRO A 152 10.74 3.21 -5.16
CA PRO A 152 9.90 3.91 -4.17
C PRO A 152 8.50 4.20 -4.71
N ALA A 153 7.51 4.29 -3.81
CA ALA A 153 6.11 4.50 -4.17
C ALA A 153 5.91 5.77 -5.02
N LEU A 154 6.59 6.85 -4.63
CA LEU A 154 6.61 8.11 -5.35
C LEU A 154 8.06 8.48 -5.68
N LEU A 155 8.29 8.96 -6.91
CA LEU A 155 9.60 9.41 -7.38
C LEU A 155 9.61 10.86 -7.86
N THR A 156 8.42 11.45 -8.08
CA THR A 156 8.26 12.79 -8.66
C THR A 156 7.01 13.47 -8.11
N LEU A 157 6.88 14.75 -8.42
CA LEU A 157 5.71 15.57 -8.12
C LEU A 157 4.52 15.29 -9.07
N SER A 158 4.34 14.05 -9.55
CA SER A 158 3.30 13.73 -10.57
C SER A 158 1.88 14.10 -10.12
N PHE A 159 1.59 14.00 -8.82
CA PHE A 159 0.31 14.46 -8.25
C PHE A 159 0.05 15.94 -8.55
N PHE A 160 1.11 16.77 -8.51
CA PHE A 160 1.03 18.21 -8.71
C PHE A 160 0.77 18.54 -10.18
N GLU A 161 1.33 17.74 -11.09
CA GLU A 161 1.15 17.88 -12.54
C GLU A 161 -0.26 17.50 -12.99
N ASN A 162 -0.92 16.61 -12.26
CA ASN A 162 -2.32 16.26 -12.52
C ASN A 162 -3.29 17.40 -12.17
N LEU A 163 -2.85 18.42 -11.44
CA LEU A 163 -3.68 19.60 -11.11
C LEU A 163 -3.76 20.55 -12.31
N SER A 164 -4.79 21.39 -12.34
CA SER A 164 -4.88 22.41 -13.39
C SER A 164 -3.74 23.43 -13.31
N ARG A 165 -3.42 24.09 -14.42
CA ARG A 165 -2.37 25.13 -14.44
C ARG A 165 -2.64 26.25 -13.45
N ASN A 166 -3.90 26.68 -13.35
CA ASN A 166 -4.33 27.72 -12.42
C ASN A 166 -4.19 27.28 -10.96
N GLN A 167 -4.54 26.02 -10.67
CA GLN A 167 -4.40 25.41 -9.35
C GLN A 167 -2.94 25.28 -8.95
N GLN A 168 -2.08 24.82 -9.85
CA GLN A 168 -0.63 24.79 -9.63
C GLN A 168 -0.09 26.18 -9.27
N ASP A 169 -0.47 27.23 -10.02
CA ASP A 169 -0.04 28.61 -9.74
C ASP A 169 -0.56 29.15 -8.41
N ARG A 170 -1.79 28.77 -8.00
CA ARG A 170 -2.33 29.16 -6.69
C ARG A 170 -1.58 28.46 -5.56
N LEU A 171 -1.31 27.17 -5.69
CA LEU A 171 -0.56 26.40 -4.69
C LEU A 171 0.88 26.91 -4.56
N LEU A 172 1.56 27.19 -5.68
CA LEU A 172 2.89 27.80 -5.68
C LEU A 172 2.89 29.18 -5.02
N ARG A 173 1.89 30.03 -5.29
CA ARG A 173 1.77 31.33 -4.62
C ARG A 173 1.49 31.22 -3.13
N ARG A 174 0.71 30.22 -2.70
CA ARG A 174 0.33 30.04 -1.30
C ARG A 174 1.43 29.39 -0.46
N TYR A 175 2.09 28.38 -0.98
CA TYR A 175 3.00 27.52 -0.22
C TYR A 175 4.46 27.63 -0.66
N GLY A 176 4.74 28.26 -1.80
CA GLY A 176 6.06 28.28 -2.41
C GLY A 176 6.54 26.91 -2.89
N PRO A 177 7.71 26.85 -3.56
CA PRO A 177 8.31 25.58 -3.97
C PRO A 177 8.59 24.63 -2.79
N LEU A 178 9.05 25.18 -1.66
CA LEU A 178 9.36 24.39 -0.47
C LEU A 178 8.10 23.74 0.14
N GLY A 179 6.95 24.40 0.07
CA GLY A 179 5.68 23.80 0.51
C GLY A 179 5.19 22.69 -0.41
N VAL A 180 5.38 22.79 -1.73
CA VAL A 180 5.06 21.71 -2.68
C VAL A 180 5.94 20.49 -2.42
N TRP A 181 7.25 20.68 -2.22
CA TRP A 181 8.15 19.60 -1.80
C TRP A 181 7.78 19.04 -0.42
N GLY A 182 7.35 19.90 0.50
CA GLY A 182 6.86 19.49 1.81
C GLY A 182 5.63 18.59 1.74
N PHE A 183 4.67 18.89 0.86
CA PHE A 183 3.51 18.02 0.63
C PHE A 183 3.89 16.69 -0.01
N TYR A 184 4.82 16.71 -0.97
CA TYR A 184 5.37 15.48 -1.57
C TYR A 184 6.00 14.56 -0.51
N LEU A 185 6.89 15.10 0.32
CA LEU A 185 7.54 14.38 1.41
C LEU A 185 6.49 13.81 2.38
N PHE A 186 5.52 14.63 2.76
CA PHE A 186 4.42 14.20 3.61
C PHE A 186 3.65 13.01 3.01
N MET A 187 3.21 13.10 1.76
CA MET A 187 2.48 12.01 1.11
C MET A 187 3.30 10.73 0.99
N GLN A 188 4.55 10.84 0.52
CA GLN A 188 5.40 9.67 0.32
C GLN A 188 5.68 9.00 1.67
N GLN A 189 6.08 9.77 2.68
CA GLN A 189 6.42 9.22 3.98
C GLN A 189 5.20 8.64 4.70
N VAL A 190 4.05 9.32 4.66
CA VAL A 190 2.81 8.77 5.23
C VAL A 190 2.46 7.44 4.56
N HIS A 191 2.51 7.37 3.23
CA HIS A 191 2.23 6.12 2.52
C HIS A 191 3.21 5.01 2.92
N GLU A 192 4.51 5.28 2.90
CA GLU A 192 5.54 4.27 3.21
C GLU A 192 5.49 3.81 4.68
N GLU A 193 5.34 4.73 5.63
CA GLU A 193 5.24 4.40 7.04
C GLU A 193 3.91 3.72 7.38
N PHE A 194 2.83 4.02 6.66
CA PHE A 194 1.60 3.23 6.77
C PHE A 194 1.83 1.79 6.34
N HIS A 195 2.47 1.55 5.19
CA HIS A 195 2.80 0.19 4.76
C HIS A 195 3.69 -0.57 5.75
N MET A 196 4.50 0.14 6.57
CA MET A 196 5.26 -0.50 7.66
C MET A 196 4.37 -0.98 8.81
N LEU A 197 3.24 -0.30 9.07
CA LEU A 197 2.27 -0.68 10.09
C LEU A 197 1.33 -1.79 9.63
N GLN A 198 1.12 -1.92 8.32
CA GLN A 198 0.11 -2.80 7.76
C GLN A 198 0.60 -4.23 7.56
N THR A 199 -0.31 -5.16 7.83
CA THR A 199 -0.14 -6.58 7.53
C THR A 199 -1.41 -7.12 6.88
N GLY A 200 -1.27 -8.11 6.00
CA GLY A 200 -2.37 -8.79 5.31
C GLY A 200 -2.44 -8.49 3.81
N GLU A 201 -3.64 -8.57 3.23
CA GLU A 201 -3.87 -8.48 1.78
C GLU A 201 -3.62 -7.04 1.29
N PRO A 202 -2.64 -6.83 0.38
CA PRO A 202 -2.15 -5.49 0.06
C PRO A 202 -3.19 -4.58 -0.57
N LEU A 203 -4.05 -5.06 -1.47
CA LEU A 203 -5.02 -4.20 -2.14
C LEU A 203 -6.16 -3.80 -1.21
N LEU A 204 -6.55 -4.68 -0.28
CA LEU A 204 -7.49 -4.32 0.77
C LEU A 204 -6.86 -3.34 1.76
N ASN A 205 -5.58 -3.49 2.08
CA ASN A 205 -4.84 -2.50 2.88
C ASN A 205 -4.89 -1.11 2.22
N GLU A 206 -4.68 -1.03 0.90
CA GLU A 206 -4.76 0.21 0.11
C GLU A 206 -6.17 0.81 0.14
N LEU A 207 -7.21 -0.02 0.00
CA LEU A 207 -8.60 0.42 0.15
C LEU A 207 -8.88 1.01 1.52
N MET A 208 -8.38 0.38 2.58
CA MET A 208 -8.55 0.89 3.94
C MET A 208 -7.78 2.20 4.12
N PHE A 209 -6.53 2.26 3.66
CA PHE A 209 -5.71 3.46 3.73
C PHE A 209 -6.34 4.63 2.95
N ALA A 210 -6.87 4.38 1.75
CA ALA A 210 -7.56 5.38 0.94
C ALA A 210 -8.80 5.96 1.64
N LYS A 211 -9.52 5.17 2.45
CA LYS A 211 -10.64 5.67 3.28
C LYS A 211 -10.17 6.69 4.32
N LEU A 212 -9.12 6.35 5.08
CA LEU A 212 -8.54 7.25 6.08
C LEU A 212 -7.95 8.51 5.42
N TRP A 213 -7.30 8.34 4.28
CA TRP A 213 -6.77 9.45 3.51
C TRP A 213 -7.87 10.41 3.04
N CYS A 214 -8.97 9.90 2.48
CA CYS A 214 -10.11 10.73 2.07
C CYS A 214 -10.73 11.52 3.24
N GLN A 215 -10.79 10.89 4.43
CA GLN A 215 -11.24 11.57 5.65
C GLN A 215 -10.27 12.72 6.01
N PHE A 216 -8.98 12.44 6.07
CA PHE A 216 -7.95 13.45 6.35
C PHE A 216 -7.98 14.62 5.35
N LEU A 217 -8.14 14.35 4.06
CA LEU A 217 -8.25 15.40 3.04
C LEU A 217 -9.45 16.32 3.26
N THR A 218 -10.55 15.77 3.79
CA THR A 218 -11.75 16.52 4.12
C THR A 218 -11.55 17.35 5.37
N ASP A 219 -11.09 16.72 6.45
CA ASP A 219 -10.93 17.37 7.76
C ASP A 219 -9.89 18.49 7.75
N VAL A 220 -8.89 18.39 6.87
CA VAL A 220 -7.78 19.35 6.77
C VAL A 220 -7.89 20.28 5.55
N ASP A 221 -8.97 20.19 4.77
CA ASP A 221 -9.19 20.99 3.55
C ASP A 221 -8.01 20.90 2.56
N LEU A 222 -7.64 19.66 2.22
CA LEU A 222 -6.51 19.36 1.32
C LEU A 222 -6.95 18.79 -0.03
N TRP A 223 -8.25 18.76 -0.33
CA TRP A 223 -8.77 18.30 -1.63
C TRP A 223 -8.19 19.08 -2.82
N ALA A 224 -7.78 20.34 -2.61
CA ALA A 224 -7.08 21.14 -3.60
C ALA A 224 -5.72 20.55 -4.06
N TRP A 225 -5.19 19.55 -3.37
CA TRP A 225 -3.98 18.82 -3.80
C TRP A 225 -4.27 17.51 -4.54
N GLN A 226 -5.54 17.09 -4.58
CA GLN A 226 -5.93 15.73 -4.93
C GLN A 226 -7.03 15.69 -6.00
N VAL A 227 -7.65 16.81 -6.33
CA VAL A 227 -8.66 16.91 -7.38
C VAL A 227 -8.26 18.01 -8.33
N ASN A 228 -8.20 17.68 -9.63
CA ASN A 228 -8.06 18.68 -10.67
C ASN A 228 -9.36 19.50 -10.73
N GLU A 229 -9.28 20.80 -10.46
CA GLU A 229 -10.48 21.65 -10.38
C GLU A 229 -11.18 21.87 -11.73
N GLU A 230 -10.44 21.75 -12.85
CA GLU A 230 -10.98 22.01 -14.19
C GLU A 230 -11.73 20.78 -14.71
N THR A 231 -11.24 19.58 -14.42
CA THR A 231 -11.83 18.32 -14.89
C THR A 231 -12.68 17.61 -13.84
N GLY A 232 -12.53 17.98 -12.56
CA GLY A 232 -13.13 17.28 -11.43
C GLY A 232 -12.50 15.91 -11.13
N VAL A 233 -11.45 15.51 -11.86
CA VAL A 233 -10.82 14.19 -11.71
C VAL A 233 -9.97 14.15 -10.43
N SER A 234 -10.21 13.15 -9.59
CA SER A 234 -9.50 12.89 -8.34
C SER A 234 -8.31 11.95 -8.55
N CYS A 235 -7.19 12.21 -7.86
CA CYS A 235 -6.07 11.27 -7.71
C CYS A 235 -6.43 10.08 -6.79
N ASN A 236 -7.44 10.23 -5.92
CA ASN A 236 -8.01 9.14 -5.13
C ASN A 236 -9.14 8.50 -5.94
N LEU A 237 -8.80 7.51 -6.75
CA LEU A 237 -9.72 6.85 -7.68
C LEU A 237 -10.71 5.95 -6.94
N GLU A 238 -10.35 5.49 -5.75
CA GLU A 238 -11.09 4.54 -4.92
C GLU A 238 -12.37 5.17 -4.33
N ARG A 239 -12.46 6.50 -4.27
CA ARG A 239 -13.53 7.23 -3.57
C ARG A 239 -14.96 6.71 -3.84
N PRO A 240 -15.40 6.48 -5.10
CA PRO A 240 -16.75 5.96 -5.37
C PRO A 240 -17.03 4.59 -4.74
N TRP A 241 -15.98 3.80 -4.47
CA TRP A 241 -16.06 2.50 -3.82
C TRP A 241 -15.96 2.61 -2.30
N LEU A 242 -15.14 3.52 -1.78
CA LEU A 242 -14.98 3.76 -0.34
C LEU A 242 -16.29 4.16 0.34
N ASP A 243 -17.12 4.93 -0.35
CA ASP A 243 -18.44 5.35 0.13
C ASP A 243 -19.43 4.17 0.24
N ARG A 244 -19.16 3.07 -0.47
CA ARG A 244 -19.96 1.83 -0.43
C ARG A 244 -19.50 0.87 0.67
N LEU A 245 -18.32 1.08 1.26
CA LEU A 245 -17.81 0.27 2.36
C LEU A 245 -18.51 0.67 3.67
N SER A 246 -19.63 0.00 3.97
CA SER A 246 -20.33 0.15 5.25
C SER A 246 -19.62 -0.64 6.35
N MET A 247 -18.81 0.06 7.14
CA MET A 247 -18.05 -0.51 8.26
C MET A 247 -18.15 0.41 9.47
N ALA A 248 -18.28 -0.17 10.66
CA ALA A 248 -18.11 0.56 11.90
C ALA A 248 -16.64 1.01 12.03
N GLU A 249 -16.41 2.19 12.59
CA GLU A 249 -15.06 2.76 12.78
C GLU A 249 -14.12 1.78 13.49
N ARG A 250 -14.61 1.08 14.52
CA ARG A 250 -13.82 0.07 15.24
C ARG A 250 -13.32 -1.06 14.35
N ASP A 251 -14.13 -1.49 13.37
CA ASP A 251 -13.81 -2.61 12.50
C ASP A 251 -12.82 -2.16 11.42
N PHE A 252 -13.00 -0.92 10.92
CA PHE A 252 -12.06 -0.25 10.01
C PHE A 252 -10.65 -0.19 10.60
N ARG A 253 -10.51 0.19 11.87
CA ARG A 253 -9.20 0.28 12.55
C ARG A 253 -8.45 -1.04 12.56
N ILE A 254 -9.16 -2.14 12.83
CA ILE A 254 -8.55 -3.47 12.85
C ILE A 254 -8.16 -3.87 11.43
N ALA A 255 -9.07 -3.70 10.46
CA ALA A 255 -8.80 -3.99 9.06
C ALA A 255 -7.66 -3.15 8.49
N LEU A 256 -7.49 -1.91 8.95
CA LEU A 256 -6.42 -1.05 8.48
C LEU A 256 -5.04 -1.56 8.88
N LEU A 257 -4.85 -2.08 10.10
CA LEU A 257 -3.52 -2.50 10.61
C LEU A 257 -3.21 -3.97 10.32
N ASP A 258 -4.21 -4.83 10.44
CA ASP A 258 -4.10 -6.26 10.14
C ASP A 258 -5.34 -6.66 9.35
N THR A 259 -5.28 -6.57 8.02
CA THR A 259 -6.44 -6.90 7.18
C THR A 259 -6.87 -8.35 7.37
N ARG A 260 -5.97 -9.27 7.72
CA ARG A 260 -6.35 -10.66 7.99
C ARG A 260 -7.23 -10.76 9.22
N GLN A 261 -6.76 -10.23 10.36
CA GLN A 261 -7.56 -10.21 11.59
C GLN A 261 -8.82 -9.35 11.43
N GLY A 262 -8.71 -8.24 10.73
CA GLY A 262 -9.82 -7.34 10.44
C GLY A 262 -10.90 -8.03 9.64
N VAL A 263 -10.55 -8.66 8.52
CA VAL A 263 -11.49 -9.43 7.69
C VAL A 263 -12.09 -10.60 8.47
N ALA A 264 -11.29 -11.37 9.21
CA ALA A 264 -11.82 -12.47 10.03
C ALA A 264 -12.84 -11.98 11.07
N LYS A 265 -12.60 -10.83 11.72
CA LYS A 265 -13.53 -10.23 12.68
C LYS A 265 -14.74 -9.57 12.02
N LEU A 266 -14.55 -8.96 10.85
CA LEU A 266 -15.59 -8.26 10.10
C LEU A 266 -16.63 -9.22 9.52
N PHE A 267 -16.15 -10.34 9.00
CA PHE A 267 -16.97 -11.30 8.26
C PHE A 267 -17.25 -12.58 9.04
N GLU A 268 -16.61 -12.81 10.18
CA GLU A 268 -16.74 -14.02 11.02
C GLU A 268 -16.37 -15.34 10.30
N TYR A 269 -15.75 -15.25 9.12
CA TYR A 269 -15.30 -16.37 8.31
C TYR A 269 -13.84 -16.20 7.88
N GLU A 270 -13.01 -17.20 8.17
CA GLU A 270 -11.58 -17.20 7.81
C GLU A 270 -11.38 -17.16 6.27
N LEU A 271 -12.31 -17.75 5.50
CA LEU A 271 -12.25 -17.82 4.04
C LEU A 271 -12.43 -16.45 3.35
N SER A 272 -13.04 -15.46 4.02
CA SER A 272 -13.23 -14.13 3.43
C SER A 272 -11.90 -13.48 3.07
N TYR A 273 -10.85 -13.71 3.87
CA TYR A 273 -9.51 -13.23 3.58
C TYR A 273 -8.93 -13.91 2.32
N ASP A 274 -9.16 -15.21 2.17
CA ASP A 274 -8.69 -15.98 1.02
C ASP A 274 -9.38 -15.53 -0.29
N ILE A 275 -10.62 -15.05 -0.23
CA ILE A 275 -11.32 -14.44 -1.39
C ILE A 275 -10.61 -13.15 -1.81
N PHE A 276 -10.28 -12.25 -0.87
CA PHE A 276 -9.58 -11.01 -1.19
C PHE A 276 -8.19 -11.29 -1.80
N CYS A 277 -7.44 -12.23 -1.24
CA CYS A 277 -6.16 -12.64 -1.82
C CYS A 277 -6.34 -13.23 -3.24
N SER A 278 -7.40 -13.99 -3.47
CA SER A 278 -7.74 -14.54 -4.79
C SER A 278 -8.09 -13.44 -5.80
N LEU A 279 -8.87 -12.44 -5.41
CA LEU A 279 -9.19 -11.28 -6.24
C LEU A 279 -7.93 -10.46 -6.57
N ALA A 280 -7.06 -10.25 -5.59
CA ALA A 280 -5.80 -9.56 -5.78
C ALA A 280 -4.89 -10.28 -6.77
N ASN A 281 -4.89 -11.61 -6.73
CA ASN A 281 -4.19 -12.41 -7.71
C ASN A 281 -4.72 -12.23 -9.13
N LEU A 282 -6.04 -12.27 -9.30
CA LEU A 282 -6.67 -12.08 -10.61
C LEU A 282 -6.33 -10.71 -11.19
N LEU A 283 -6.15 -9.70 -10.33
CA LEU A 283 -5.66 -8.39 -10.73
C LEU A 283 -4.18 -8.47 -11.15
N HIS A 284 -3.31 -9.05 -10.33
CA HIS A 284 -1.89 -9.19 -10.62
C HIS A 284 -1.62 -10.00 -11.92
N SER A 285 -2.41 -11.04 -12.17
CA SER A 285 -2.36 -11.84 -13.42
C SER A 285 -2.99 -11.13 -14.62
N LYS A 286 -3.45 -9.88 -14.45
CA LYS A 286 -4.14 -9.07 -15.46
C LYS A 286 -5.42 -9.72 -16.00
N THR A 287 -5.98 -10.69 -15.27
CA THR A 287 -7.24 -11.34 -15.62
C THR A 287 -8.42 -10.40 -15.40
N ILE A 288 -8.34 -9.55 -14.37
CA ILE A 288 -9.31 -8.50 -14.10
C ILE A 288 -8.62 -7.14 -14.06
N ARG A 289 -9.39 -6.06 -14.22
CA ARG A 289 -8.90 -4.68 -14.10
C ARG A 289 -9.07 -4.18 -12.67
N TYR A 290 -8.35 -3.13 -12.30
CA TYR A 290 -8.42 -2.55 -10.95
C TYR A 290 -9.85 -2.16 -10.55
N ARG A 291 -10.60 -1.54 -11.48
CA ARG A 291 -12.04 -1.25 -11.29
C ARG A 291 -12.85 -2.50 -10.89
N THR A 292 -12.62 -3.62 -11.58
CA THR A 292 -13.31 -4.89 -11.29
C THR A 292 -12.95 -5.42 -9.91
N TYR A 293 -11.68 -5.31 -9.51
CA TYR A 293 -11.26 -5.64 -8.14
C TYR A 293 -12.03 -4.81 -7.11
N LEU A 294 -12.09 -3.47 -7.27
CA LEU A 294 -12.80 -2.58 -6.36
C LEU A 294 -14.30 -2.91 -6.28
N ASP A 295 -14.93 -3.21 -7.42
CA ASP A 295 -16.33 -3.63 -7.47
C ASP A 295 -16.55 -4.97 -6.74
N CYS A 296 -15.67 -5.95 -6.91
CA CYS A 296 -15.78 -7.23 -6.21
C CYS A 296 -15.54 -7.06 -4.71
N ALA A 297 -14.51 -6.32 -4.32
CA ALA A 297 -14.19 -6.06 -2.92
C ALA A 297 -15.36 -5.39 -2.20
N THR A 298 -15.91 -4.31 -2.77
CA THR A 298 -17.09 -3.62 -2.20
C THR A 298 -18.34 -4.51 -2.16
N ARG A 299 -18.55 -5.39 -3.14
CA ARG A 299 -19.63 -6.39 -3.10
C ARG A 299 -19.48 -7.34 -1.93
N VAL A 300 -18.27 -7.83 -1.64
CA VAL A 300 -18.02 -8.69 -0.47
C VAL A 300 -18.41 -7.97 0.82
N PHE A 301 -18.04 -6.69 0.98
CA PHE A 301 -18.47 -5.88 2.13
C PHE A 301 -19.99 -5.69 2.21
N ALA A 302 -20.67 -5.49 1.08
CA ALA A 302 -22.13 -5.36 1.05
C ALA A 302 -22.83 -6.69 1.40
N MET A 303 -22.27 -7.82 1.01
CA MET A 303 -22.78 -9.16 1.30
C MET A 303 -22.57 -9.60 2.76
N ARG A 304 -21.86 -8.81 3.59
CA ARG A 304 -21.69 -9.06 5.04
C ARG A 304 -23.02 -9.35 5.76
N GLN A 305 -24.12 -8.72 5.34
CA GLN A 305 -25.44 -8.91 5.95
C GLN A 305 -26.16 -10.17 5.45
N ASP A 306 -25.74 -10.76 4.32
CA ASP A 306 -26.23 -12.04 3.80
C ASP A 306 -25.29 -13.18 4.24
N VAL A 307 -25.33 -13.46 5.54
CA VAL A 307 -24.52 -14.49 6.20
C VAL A 307 -24.76 -15.87 5.55
N THR A 308 -25.95 -16.11 5.00
CA THR A 308 -26.34 -17.38 4.38
C THR A 308 -25.58 -17.66 3.09
N TRP A 309 -25.36 -16.65 2.23
CA TRP A 309 -24.61 -16.83 0.98
C TRP A 309 -23.14 -17.16 1.22
N LEU A 310 -22.47 -16.42 2.10
CA LEU A 310 -21.06 -16.64 2.45
C LEU A 310 -20.89 -17.99 3.15
N ARG A 311 -21.74 -18.30 4.12
CA ARG A 311 -21.72 -19.55 4.86
C ARG A 311 -21.88 -20.78 3.96
N LEU A 312 -22.88 -20.79 3.07
CA LEU A 312 -23.15 -21.92 2.16
C LEU A 312 -21.98 -22.22 1.21
N ARG A 313 -21.19 -21.20 0.83
CA ARG A 313 -20.01 -21.39 -0.03
C ARG A 313 -18.71 -21.63 0.73
N CYS A 314 -18.63 -21.19 1.99
CA CYS A 314 -17.48 -21.45 2.87
C CYS A 314 -17.54 -22.83 3.55
N GLU A 315 -18.74 -23.38 3.79
CA GLU A 315 -18.93 -24.71 4.37
C GLU A 315 -18.78 -25.84 3.35
N SER A 316 -19.02 -25.56 2.07
CA SER A 316 -18.60 -26.43 0.96
C SER A 316 -17.09 -26.31 0.77
N SER A 317 -16.36 -27.41 0.59
CA SER A 317 -14.91 -27.50 0.32
C SER A 317 -14.50 -26.89 -1.04
N VAL A 318 -14.97 -25.68 -1.32
CA VAL A 318 -14.80 -24.94 -2.58
C VAL A 318 -13.50 -24.17 -2.54
N ASP A 319 -12.73 -24.31 -3.60
CA ASP A 319 -11.49 -23.57 -3.85
C ASP A 319 -11.73 -22.04 -3.81
N PRO A 320 -10.99 -21.26 -2.99
CA PRO A 320 -11.10 -19.79 -2.91
C PRO A 320 -11.06 -19.10 -4.28
N LEU A 321 -10.28 -19.63 -5.23
CA LEU A 321 -10.19 -19.09 -6.59
C LEU A 321 -11.50 -19.29 -7.37
N SER A 322 -12.18 -20.42 -7.22
CA SER A 322 -13.50 -20.65 -7.81
C SER A 322 -14.57 -19.74 -7.20
N LEU A 323 -14.46 -19.43 -5.90
CA LEU A 323 -15.36 -18.49 -5.23
C LEU A 323 -15.13 -17.06 -5.74
N ALA A 324 -13.87 -16.63 -5.86
CA ALA A 324 -13.51 -15.32 -6.42
C ALA A 324 -13.99 -15.16 -7.88
N LYS A 325 -13.87 -16.21 -8.71
CA LYS A 325 -14.41 -16.20 -10.08
C LYS A 325 -15.93 -16.07 -10.15
N SER A 326 -16.66 -16.52 -9.12
CA SER A 326 -18.12 -16.37 -9.08
C SER A 326 -18.60 -14.95 -8.72
N LEU A 327 -17.68 -14.09 -8.27
CA LEU A 327 -17.95 -12.67 -7.99
C LEU A 327 -17.75 -11.77 -9.22
N LEU A 328 -17.07 -12.28 -10.25
CA LEU A 328 -16.95 -11.67 -11.58
C LEU A 328 -18.27 -11.81 -12.32
#